data_AF-A0A3N5MS31-F1
#
_entry.id   AF-A0A3N5MS31-F1
#
_cell.length_a   1.000
_cell.length_b   1.000
_cell.length_c   1.000
_cell.angle_alpha   90.00
_cell.angle_beta   90.00
_cell.angle_gamma   90.00
#
_symmetry.space_group_name_H-M   'P 1'
#
loop_
_entity.id
_entity.type
_entity.pdbx_description
1 polymer ?
#
loop_
_entity_poly.entity_id
_entity_poly.type
_entity_poly.pdbx_seq_one_letter_code
_entity_poly.pdbx_strand_id
1 'polypeptide(L)'
;LSMKNWMGIMGGARSRIHQRIDESLVDISMTVKPTLTILDAVRILTANGPQGGSLSDVKMMNTVIAGIDQVAVDSFGATLFGMKGSDLGYVRLGARSGLGVMDLSKLNIQKISA
;
A
#
# COMPACT_ATOMS: atom_id res chain seq x y z
N LEU A 1 1.62 2.81 -1.48
CA LEU A 1 1.87 1.52 -0.82
C LEU A 1 2.01 0.43 -1.90
N SER A 2 2.37 -0.80 -1.53
CA SER A 2 2.90 -1.89 -2.38
C SER A 2 2.35 -1.94 -3.79
N MET A 3 1.03 -2.09 -3.98
CA MET A 3 0.45 -2.20 -5.32
C MET A 3 0.65 -0.92 -6.15
N LYS A 4 0.59 0.26 -5.52
CA LYS A 4 0.94 1.55 -6.15
C LYS A 4 2.42 1.62 -6.57
N ASN A 5 3.32 0.89 -5.91
CA ASN A 5 4.75 0.90 -6.24
C ASN A 5 5.02 0.34 -7.65
N TRP A 6 4.17 -0.57 -8.13
CA TRP A 6 4.29 -1.14 -9.46
C TRP A 6 4.06 -0.16 -10.60
N MET A 7 3.50 1.03 -10.34
CA MET A 7 3.47 2.09 -11.35
C MET A 7 4.88 2.48 -11.82
N GLY A 8 5.93 2.23 -11.02
CA GLY A 8 7.32 2.51 -11.38
C GLY A 8 7.88 1.58 -12.46
N ILE A 9 7.31 0.38 -12.63
CA ILE A 9 7.81 -0.61 -13.60
C ILE A 9 7.15 -0.49 -14.98
N MET A 10 6.02 0.22 -15.09
CA MET A 10 5.20 0.25 -16.29
C MET A 10 5.87 0.92 -17.50
N GLY A 11 6.89 1.76 -17.27
CA GLY A 11 7.46 2.63 -18.29
C GLY A 11 6.41 3.53 -18.97
N GLY A 12 6.80 4.14 -20.09
CA GLY A 12 5.87 4.83 -20.99
C GLY A 12 5.01 5.93 -20.35
N ALA A 13 3.78 6.08 -20.86
CA ALA A 13 2.85 7.15 -20.46
C ALA A 13 2.06 6.82 -19.17
N ARG A 14 2.76 6.83 -18.02
CA ARG A 14 2.19 6.58 -16.68
C ARG A 14 0.99 7.47 -16.32
N SER A 15 0.85 8.66 -16.91
CA SER A 15 -0.30 9.52 -16.64
C SER A 15 -1.64 8.87 -16.97
N ARG A 16 -1.69 7.99 -17.99
CA ARG A 16 -2.93 7.37 -18.48
C ARG A 16 -3.65 6.52 -17.42
N ILE A 17 -2.92 5.86 -16.54
CA ILE A 17 -3.53 5.01 -15.50
C ILE A 17 -4.24 5.80 -14.40
N HIS A 18 -4.00 7.12 -14.28
CA HIS A 18 -4.65 7.90 -13.23
C HIS A 18 -6.16 8.06 -13.44
N GLN A 19 -6.67 7.84 -14.67
CA GLN A 19 -8.10 7.91 -14.98
C GLN A 19 -8.90 6.79 -14.28
N ARG A 20 -8.27 5.63 -14.09
CA ARG A 20 -8.85 4.44 -13.46
C ARG A 20 -7.79 3.76 -12.61
N ILE A 21 -7.29 4.52 -11.63
CA ILE A 21 -6.09 4.14 -10.89
C ILE A 21 -6.28 2.84 -10.12
N ASP A 22 -7.44 2.63 -9.51
CA ASP A 22 -7.65 1.45 -8.68
C ASP A 22 -7.63 0.15 -9.49
N GLU A 23 -8.34 0.12 -10.62
CA GLU A 23 -8.35 -1.03 -11.53
C GLU A 23 -6.98 -1.23 -12.18
N SER A 24 -6.35 -0.15 -12.65
CA SER A 24 -5.03 -0.23 -13.30
C SER A 24 -3.98 -0.83 -12.36
N LEU A 25 -4.01 -0.48 -11.08
CA LEU A 25 -3.09 -1.03 -10.09
C LEU A 25 -3.31 -2.51 -9.86
N VAL A 26 -4.57 -2.97 -9.83
CA VAL A 26 -4.90 -4.39 -9.72
C VAL A 26 -4.42 -5.14 -10.96
N ASP A 27 -4.61 -4.60 -12.15
CA ASP A 27 -4.17 -5.22 -13.40
C ASP A 27 -2.67 -5.48 -13.43
N ILE A 28 -1.87 -4.51 -13.00
CA ILE A 28 -0.41 -4.67 -12.91
C ILE A 28 -0.05 -5.69 -11.82
N SER A 29 -0.75 -5.63 -10.68
CA SER A 29 -0.50 -6.51 -9.52
C SER A 29 -0.90 -7.97 -9.80
N MET A 30 -1.73 -8.25 -10.81
CA MET A 30 -1.97 -9.61 -11.32
C MET A 30 -0.73 -10.21 -11.98
N THR A 31 0.13 -9.36 -12.56
CA THR A 31 1.36 -9.79 -13.25
C THR A 31 2.55 -9.79 -12.28
N VAL A 32 2.67 -8.77 -11.45
CA VAL A 32 3.78 -8.64 -10.49
C VAL A 32 3.40 -9.28 -9.16
N LYS A 33 3.98 -10.46 -8.89
CA LYS A 33 3.76 -11.24 -7.68
C LYS A 33 5.04 -11.25 -6.84
N PRO A 34 5.26 -10.25 -5.98
CA PRO A 34 6.45 -10.20 -5.15
C PRO A 34 6.49 -11.38 -4.17
N THR A 35 7.66 -11.97 -3.95
CA THR A 35 7.85 -12.95 -2.87
C THR A 35 7.79 -12.27 -1.49
N LEU A 36 8.23 -11.01 -1.41
CA LEU A 36 8.27 -10.22 -0.18
C LEU A 36 7.96 -8.76 -0.52
N THR A 37 7.08 -8.16 0.28
CA THR A 37 6.80 -6.73 0.29
C THR A 37 7.31 -6.15 1.60
N ILE A 38 8.10 -5.07 1.49
CA ILE A 38 8.54 -4.27 2.63
C ILE A 38 7.94 -2.88 2.47
N LEU A 39 7.19 -2.45 3.48
CA LEU A 39 6.66 -1.11 3.60
C LEU A 39 7.44 -0.37 4.69
N ASP A 40 8.23 0.61 4.24
CA ASP A 40 8.89 1.57 5.12
C ASP A 40 7.87 2.61 5.60
N ALA A 41 7.66 2.63 6.90
CA ALA A 41 6.90 3.64 7.61
C ALA A 41 7.71 4.17 8.79
N VAL A 42 9.01 4.44 8.62
CA VAL A 42 9.83 5.10 9.64
C VAL A 42 9.31 6.52 9.88
N ARG A 43 8.96 7.20 8.79
CA ARG A 43 8.24 8.47 8.79
C ARG A 43 7.18 8.47 7.70
N ILE A 44 6.03 9.09 7.97
CA ILE A 44 4.92 9.20 7.02
C ILE A 44 4.49 10.65 6.85
N LEU A 45 4.02 11.00 5.66
CA LEU A 45 3.43 12.31 5.38
C LEU A 45 1.91 12.22 5.56
N THR A 46 1.37 12.91 6.56
CA THR A 46 -0.04 12.80 6.99
C THR A 46 -0.96 13.82 6.32
N ALA A 47 -0.42 14.91 5.75
CA ALA A 47 -1.15 15.94 5.04
C ALA A 47 -0.33 16.51 3.87
N ASN A 48 -0.99 17.18 2.93
CA ASN A 48 -0.36 17.92 1.83
C ASN A 48 0.63 17.10 0.96
N GLY A 49 0.36 15.80 0.80
CA GLY A 49 1.10 14.94 -0.10
C GLY A 49 0.80 15.21 -1.58
N PRO A 50 1.54 14.58 -2.52
CA PRO A 50 2.57 13.56 -2.28
C PRO A 50 3.98 14.11 -2.05
N GLN A 51 4.29 15.33 -2.49
CA GLN A 51 5.62 15.95 -2.33
C GLN A 51 5.85 16.50 -0.92
N GLY A 52 4.79 16.90 -0.22
CA GLY A 52 4.88 17.57 1.08
C GLY A 52 5.29 19.04 0.94
N GLY A 53 5.97 19.56 1.96
CA GLY A 53 6.43 20.95 2.01
C GLY A 53 6.60 21.49 3.43
N SER A 54 5.97 20.84 4.41
CA SER A 54 6.13 21.16 5.83
C SER A 54 6.50 19.92 6.64
N LEU A 55 7.44 20.09 7.59
CA LEU A 55 7.77 19.06 8.57
C LEU A 55 6.63 18.85 9.59
N SER A 56 5.71 19.82 9.74
CA SER A 56 4.52 19.66 10.59
C SER A 56 3.62 18.52 10.13
N ASP A 57 3.65 18.22 8.84
CA ASP A 57 2.79 17.20 8.23
C ASP A 57 3.45 15.82 8.28
N VAL A 58 4.72 15.74 8.69
CA VAL A 58 5.50 14.52 8.81
C VAL A 58 5.37 13.96 10.22
N LYS A 59 4.98 12.69 10.31
CA LYS A 59 4.89 11.96 11.57
C LYS A 59 5.98 10.87 11.62
N MET A 60 6.76 10.88 12.70
CA MET A 60 7.68 9.79 13.02
C MET A 60 6.89 8.61 13.57
N MET A 61 7.14 7.43 13.01
CA MET A 61 6.42 6.19 13.31
C MET A 61 7.37 5.05 13.68
N ASN A 62 8.64 5.11 13.25
CA ASN A 62 9.69 4.11 13.51
C ASN A 62 9.23 2.67 13.26
N THR A 63 8.47 2.47 12.17
CA THR A 63 7.81 1.20 11.88
C THR A 63 8.23 0.69 10.51
N VAL A 64 8.56 -0.60 10.42
CA VAL A 64 8.72 -1.31 9.14
C VAL A 64 7.74 -2.47 9.13
N ILE A 65 7.00 -2.62 8.03
CA ILE A 65 6.04 -3.71 7.85
C ILE A 65 6.59 -4.62 6.75
N ALA A 66 6.66 -5.91 7.01
CA ALA A 66 7.10 -6.90 6.03
C ALA A 66 6.05 -8.00 5.91
N GLY A 67 5.77 -8.44 4.68
CA GLY A 67 4.79 -9.48 4.42
C GLY A 67 4.88 -10.05 3.01
N ILE A 68 4.36 -11.25 2.82
CA ILE A 68 4.34 -11.96 1.53
C ILE A 68 3.06 -11.70 0.71
N ASP A 69 2.14 -10.90 1.27
CA ASP A 69 0.85 -10.56 0.67
C ASP A 69 0.77 -9.03 0.52
N GLN A 70 0.77 -8.54 -0.73
CA GLN A 70 0.75 -7.12 -1.04
C GLN A 70 -0.55 -6.42 -0.67
N VAL A 71 -1.69 -7.12 -0.70
CA VAL A 71 -2.99 -6.58 -0.30
C VAL A 71 -3.05 -6.43 1.22
N ALA A 72 -2.54 -7.42 1.94
CA ALA A 72 -2.44 -7.38 3.39
C ALA A 72 -1.53 -6.25 3.88
N VAL A 73 -0.35 -6.08 3.26
CA VAL A 73 0.58 -5.00 3.60
C VAL A 73 -0.05 -3.63 3.36
N ASP A 74 -0.75 -3.44 2.25
CA ASP A 74 -1.40 -2.16 1.95
C ASP A 74 -2.61 -1.90 2.86
N SER A 75 -3.36 -2.95 3.22
CA SER A 75 -4.44 -2.88 4.20
C SER A 75 -3.91 -2.49 5.58
N PHE A 76 -2.79 -3.07 6.02
CA PHE A 76 -2.15 -2.68 7.28
C PHE A 76 -1.60 -1.25 7.21
N GLY A 77 -0.96 -0.88 6.09
CA GLY A 77 -0.44 0.46 5.87
C GLY A 77 -1.53 1.54 5.94
N ALA A 78 -2.77 1.25 5.52
CA ALA A 78 -3.90 2.16 5.67
C ALA A 78 -4.18 2.51 7.14
N THR A 79 -3.97 1.57 8.07
CA THR A 79 -4.20 1.78 9.51
C THR A 79 -3.27 2.82 10.12
N LEU A 80 -2.09 3.05 9.51
CA LEU A 80 -1.16 4.09 9.94
C LEU A 80 -1.74 5.50 9.74
N PHE A 81 -2.73 5.64 8.87
CA PHE A 81 -3.48 6.87 8.59
C PHE A 81 -4.85 6.90 9.28
N GLY A 82 -5.14 5.96 10.18
CA GLY A 82 -6.46 5.84 10.81
C GLY A 82 -7.55 5.33 9.86
N MET A 83 -7.16 4.78 8.71
CA MET A 83 -8.08 4.22 7.71
C MET A 83 -8.11 2.70 7.80
N LYS A 84 -9.12 2.10 7.18
CA LYS A 84 -9.18 0.65 6.92
C LYS A 84 -8.65 0.38 5.52
N GLY A 85 -8.12 -0.82 5.28
CA GLY A 85 -7.79 -1.25 3.92
C GLY A 85 -8.99 -1.17 2.97
N SER A 86 -10.20 -1.37 3.48
CA SER A 86 -11.45 -1.21 2.72
C SER A 86 -11.71 0.20 2.24
N ASP A 87 -11.05 1.22 2.78
CA ASP A 87 -11.23 2.61 2.34
C ASP A 87 -10.44 2.87 1.04
N LEU A 88 -9.44 2.04 0.75
CA LEU A 88 -8.61 2.12 -0.46
C LEU A 88 -9.22 1.28 -1.59
N GLY A 89 -9.57 1.92 -2.70
CA GLY A 89 -10.24 1.27 -3.84
C GLY A 89 -9.45 0.08 -4.40
N TYR A 90 -8.17 0.28 -4.69
CA TYR A 90 -7.29 -0.77 -5.20
C TYR A 90 -7.10 -1.94 -4.23
N VAL A 91 -7.16 -1.72 -2.91
CA VAL A 91 -7.07 -2.81 -1.92
C VAL A 91 -8.36 -3.65 -1.94
N ARG A 92 -9.53 -3.00 -1.98
CA ARG A 92 -10.82 -3.72 -2.12
C ARG A 92 -10.85 -4.56 -3.39
N LEU A 93 -10.43 -3.98 -4.51
CA LEU A 93 -10.42 -4.66 -5.80
C LEU A 93 -9.38 -5.77 -5.84
N GLY A 94 -8.17 -5.54 -5.32
CA GLY A 94 -7.12 -6.56 -5.23
C GLY A 94 -7.55 -7.78 -4.41
N ALA A 95 -8.20 -7.56 -3.27
CA ALA A 95 -8.77 -8.64 -2.47
C ALA A 95 -9.87 -9.40 -3.22
N ARG A 96 -10.78 -8.68 -3.91
CA ARG A 96 -11.84 -9.29 -4.72
C ARG A 96 -11.27 -10.14 -5.88
N SER A 97 -10.15 -9.71 -6.46
CA SER A 97 -9.43 -10.43 -7.51
C SER A 97 -8.54 -11.56 -7.01
N GLY A 98 -8.56 -11.87 -5.70
CA GLY A 98 -7.79 -12.98 -5.12
C GLY A 98 -6.29 -12.71 -5.03
N LEU A 99 -5.85 -11.44 -5.08
CA LEU A 99 -4.43 -11.07 -4.98
C LEU A 99 -3.89 -11.10 -3.55
N GLY A 100 -4.78 -11.23 -2.56
CA GLY A 100 -4.41 -11.28 -1.15
C GLY A 100 -5.57 -10.96 -0.22
N VAL A 101 -5.27 -10.83 1.06
CA VAL A 101 -6.24 -10.70 2.14
C VAL A 101 -6.29 -9.26 2.65
N MET A 102 -7.41 -8.58 2.42
CA MET A 102 -7.64 -7.23 2.97
C MET A 102 -8.02 -7.26 4.46
N ASP A 103 -8.71 -8.31 4.92
CA ASP A 103 -9.20 -8.41 6.29
C ASP A 103 -8.07 -8.82 7.25
N LEU A 104 -7.54 -7.85 7.98
CA LEU A 104 -6.42 -8.04 8.90
C LEU A 104 -6.74 -9.01 10.06
N SER A 105 -8.01 -9.22 10.40
CA SER A 105 -8.40 -10.16 11.46
C SER A 105 -8.12 -11.63 11.10
N LYS A 106 -7.96 -11.92 9.79
CA LYS A 106 -7.63 -13.24 9.27
C LYS A 106 -6.12 -13.51 9.21
N LEU A 107 -5.31 -12.52 9.60
CA LEU A 107 -3.85 -12.58 9.49
C LEU A 107 -3.23 -12.81 10.86
N ASN A 108 -2.15 -13.59 10.88
CA ASN A 108 -1.28 -13.68 12.05
C ASN A 108 -0.22 -12.56 11.98
N ILE A 109 -0.49 -11.44 12.64
CA ILE A 109 0.40 -10.28 12.64
C ILE A 109 1.26 -10.31 13.90
N GLN A 110 2.56 -10.51 13.73
CA GLN A 110 3.53 -10.45 14.82
C GLN A 110 4.13 -9.05 14.90
N LYS A 111 4.16 -8.49 16.11
CA LYS A 111 4.88 -7.26 16.41
C LYS A 111 6.17 -7.62 17.13
N ILE A 112 7.30 -7.16 16.58
CA ILE A 112 8.62 -7.38 17.14
C ILE A 112 9.17 -6.01 17.52
N SER A 113 9.56 -5.84 18.78
CA SER A 113 10.31 -4.69 19.27
C SER A 113 11.70 -5.15 19.66
N ALA A 114 12.69 -4.29 19.44
CA ALA A 114 14.04 -4.46 19.99
C ALA A 114 14.05 -4.22 21.50
#